data_AF-A0A8J8PD56-F1
#
_entry.id   AF-A0A8J8PD56-F1
#
_cell.length_a   1.000
_cell.length_b   1.000
_cell.length_c   1.000
_cell.angle_alpha   90.00
_cell.angle_beta   90.00
_cell.angle_gamma   90.00
#
_symmetry.space_group_name_H-M   'P 1'
#
loop_
_entity.id
_entity.type
_entity.pdbx_description
1 polymer ?
#
loop_
_entity_poly.entity_id
_entity_poly.type
_entity_poly.pdbx_seq_one_letter_code
_entity_poly.pdbx_strand_id
1 'polypeptide(L)'
;MDDESLVAVDSDDLPLLAATAAIAIGSLAVILFDAEGNLLVIPLLVGGTLAFVWLALKRITRLDPQVTISSAAMILGSILVAFDIGVFFDFDGPLGAALFLFGAIGLRRYLDE
;
A
#
# COMPACT_ATOMS: atom_id res chain seq x y z
N MET A 1 19.98 25.50 -18.87
CA MET A 1 19.57 24.16 -19.34
C MET A 1 19.45 23.41 -18.06
N ASP A 2 18.22 23.38 -17.54
CA ASP A 2 17.95 23.16 -16.14
C ASP A 2 17.42 21.74 -16.02
N ASP A 3 18.31 20.81 -15.70
CA ASP A 3 18.06 19.36 -15.72
C ASP A 3 17.35 18.84 -14.45
N GLU A 4 16.74 19.71 -13.63
CA GLU A 4 16.12 19.31 -12.34
C GLU A 4 14.60 19.05 -12.41
N SER A 5 13.98 19.04 -13.60
CA SER A 5 12.52 19.05 -13.73
C SER A 5 11.86 17.68 -13.98
N LEU A 6 12.57 16.55 -13.97
CA LEU A 6 11.92 15.27 -14.31
C LEU A 6 11.10 14.67 -13.16
N VAL A 7 11.34 15.06 -11.90
CA VAL A 7 10.58 14.61 -10.72
C VAL A 7 10.52 15.76 -9.70
N ALA A 8 9.74 16.80 -9.97
CA ALA A 8 9.40 17.79 -8.95
C ALA A 8 8.40 17.16 -7.97
N VAL A 9 8.89 16.51 -6.92
CA VAL A 9 8.09 15.99 -5.81
C VAL A 9 8.02 17.06 -4.73
N ASP A 10 6.81 17.46 -4.34
CA ASP A 10 6.64 18.35 -3.19
C ASP A 10 7.16 17.66 -1.92
N SER A 11 7.87 18.40 -1.08
CA SER A 11 8.32 17.93 0.24
C SER A 11 7.17 17.37 1.07
N ASP A 12 5.96 17.88 0.91
CA ASP A 12 4.77 17.40 1.63
C ASP A 12 4.32 15.99 1.18
N ASP A 13 4.73 15.55 0.00
CA ASP A 13 4.45 14.22 -0.58
C ASP A 13 5.44 13.14 -0.16
N LEU A 14 6.61 13.53 0.35
CA LEU A 14 7.67 12.60 0.75
C LEU A 14 7.20 11.50 1.72
N PRO A 15 6.37 11.77 2.75
CA PRO A 15 5.88 10.72 3.64
C PRO A 15 5.00 9.70 2.92
N LEU A 16 4.15 10.15 1.99
CA LEU A 16 3.27 9.27 1.23
C LEU A 16 4.10 8.42 0.25
N LEU A 17 5.07 9.04 -0.41
CA LEU A 17 6.03 8.36 -1.29
C LEU A 17 6.84 7.32 -0.53
N ALA A 18 7.30 7.63 0.68
CA ALA A 18 8.02 6.69 1.54
C ALA A 18 7.14 5.48 1.93
N ALA A 19 5.86 5.72 2.25
CA ALA A 19 4.91 4.64 2.52
C ALA A 19 4.69 3.75 1.30
N THR A 20 4.52 4.35 0.11
CA THR A 20 4.43 3.61 -1.16
C THR A 20 5.70 2.83 -1.46
N ALA A 21 6.88 3.41 -1.22
CA ALA A 21 8.16 2.76 -1.40
C ALA A 21 8.31 1.56 -0.46
N ALA A 22 7.88 1.67 0.80
CA ALA A 22 7.89 0.55 1.75
C ALA A 22 7.04 -0.62 1.24
N ILE A 23 5.83 -0.36 0.74
CA ILE A 23 4.96 -1.38 0.14
C ILE A 23 5.67 -2.03 -1.06
N ALA A 24 6.21 -1.22 -1.98
CA ALA A 24 6.86 -1.70 -3.19
C ALA A 24 8.11 -2.55 -2.88
N ILE A 25 8.94 -2.13 -1.92
CA ILE A 25 10.11 -2.89 -1.46
C ILE A 25 9.66 -4.21 -0.82
N GLY A 26 8.61 -4.19 0.01
CA GLY A 26 8.01 -5.40 0.57
C GLY A 26 7.56 -6.37 -0.53
N SER A 27 6.82 -5.88 -1.53
CA SER A 27 6.37 -6.70 -2.67
C SER A 27 7.52 -7.24 -3.51
N LEU A 28 8.55 -6.43 -3.78
CA LEU A 28 9.74 -6.87 -4.51
C LEU A 28 10.51 -7.95 -3.73
N ALA A 29 10.60 -7.82 -2.41
CA ALA A 29 11.25 -8.81 -1.58
C ALA A 29 10.53 -10.17 -1.64
N VAL A 30 9.20 -10.17 -1.76
CA VAL A 30 8.38 -11.37 -2.02
C VAL A 30 8.75 -12.03 -3.33
N ILE A 31 8.83 -11.25 -4.40
CA ILE A 31 9.08 -11.77 -5.75
C ILE A 31 10.51 -12.28 -5.91
N LEU A 32 11.49 -11.56 -5.37
CA LEU A 32 12.91 -11.79 -5.67
C LEU A 32 13.60 -12.82 -4.77
N PHE A 33 13.21 -12.87 -3.50
CA PHE A 33 13.94 -13.66 -2.50
C PHE A 33 13.19 -14.91 -2.06
N ASP A 34 12.02 -15.18 -2.65
CA ASP A 34 11.09 -16.19 -2.17
C ASP A 34 10.84 -15.95 -0.68
N ALA A 35 10.00 -14.95 -0.36
CA ALA A 35 9.91 -14.32 0.97
C ALA A 35 9.52 -15.24 2.14
N GLU A 36 9.50 -16.56 1.94
CA GLU A 36 9.46 -17.56 2.99
C GLU A 36 10.44 -17.19 4.13
N GLY A 37 9.87 -16.84 5.28
CA GLY A 37 10.61 -16.51 6.49
C GLY A 37 11.23 -15.12 6.56
N ASN A 38 11.07 -14.26 5.55
CA ASN A 38 11.54 -12.88 5.64
C ASN A 38 10.59 -12.01 6.47
N LEU A 39 10.82 -12.00 7.79
CA LEU A 39 10.03 -11.26 8.78
C LEU A 39 9.95 -9.74 8.54
N LEU A 40 10.81 -9.17 7.69
CA LEU A 40 10.75 -7.75 7.33
C LEU A 40 9.67 -7.44 6.27
N VAL A 41 9.21 -8.44 5.52
CA VAL A 41 8.21 -8.24 4.46
C VAL A 41 6.85 -7.87 5.03
N ILE A 42 6.44 -8.52 6.13
CA ILE A 42 5.17 -8.26 6.81
C ILE A 42 5.06 -6.79 7.27
N PRO A 43 6.02 -6.23 8.06
CA PRO A 43 5.94 -4.84 8.46
C PRO A 43 6.09 -3.86 7.30
N LEU A 44 6.81 -4.20 6.23
CA LEU A 44 6.89 -3.37 5.02
C LEU A 44 5.53 -3.29 4.30
N LEU A 45 4.87 -4.43 4.10
CA LEU A 45 3.57 -4.49 3.43
C LEU A 45 2.46 -3.88 4.30
N VAL A 46 2.25 -4.43 5.50
CA VAL A 46 1.14 -4.01 6.37
C VAL A 46 1.39 -2.62 6.95
N GLY A 47 2.60 -2.37 7.45
CA GLY A 47 2.98 -1.08 8.01
C GLY A 47 3.02 0.02 6.94
N GLY A 48 3.58 -0.27 5.77
CA GLY A 48 3.55 0.64 4.62
C GLY A 48 2.12 0.97 4.19
N THR A 49 1.23 -0.03 4.13
CA THR A 49 -0.18 0.18 3.80
C THR A 49 -0.91 1.02 4.84
N LEU A 50 -0.72 0.75 6.13
CA LEU A 50 -1.32 1.55 7.20
C LEU A 50 -0.84 3.00 7.16
N ALA A 51 0.47 3.21 6.97
CA ALA A 51 1.05 4.54 6.84
C ALA A 51 0.49 5.27 5.60
N PHE A 52 0.41 4.58 4.46
CA PHE A 52 -0.16 5.13 3.24
C PHE A 52 -1.63 5.55 3.43
N VAL A 53 -2.47 4.64 3.93
CA VAL A 53 -3.90 4.92 4.16
C VAL A 53 -4.07 6.06 5.15
N TRP A 54 -3.31 6.07 6.24
CA TRP A 54 -3.35 7.15 7.22
C TRP A 54 -3.00 8.52 6.63
N LEU A 55 -1.92 8.58 5.83
CA LEU A 55 -1.49 9.81 5.17
C LEU A 55 -2.47 10.25 4.07
N ALA A 56 -3.00 9.30 3.30
CA ALA A 56 -4.01 9.56 2.28
C ALA A 56 -5.30 10.12 2.88
N LEU A 57 -5.78 9.54 3.99
CA LEU A 57 -6.99 10.01 4.68
C LEU A 57 -6.85 11.44 5.21
N LYS A 58 -5.64 11.90 5.55
CA LYS A 58 -5.39 13.30 5.95
C LYS A 58 -5.52 14.30 4.79
N ARG A 59 -5.38 13.83 3.55
CA ARG A 59 -5.49 14.66 2.33
C ARG A 59 -6.92 14.71 1.79
N ILE A 60 -7.74 13.73 2.13
CA ILE A 60 -9.13 13.66 1.68
C ILE A 60 -9.99 14.63 2.51
N THR A 61 -10.56 15.63 1.84
CA THR A 61 -11.39 16.67 2.47
C THR A 61 -12.67 16.12 3.11
N ARG A 62 -13.26 15.06 2.53
CA ARG A 62 -14.52 14.49 3.00
C ARG A 62 -14.46 12.97 3.06
N LEU A 63 -14.60 12.44 4.28
CA LEU A 63 -14.73 11.00 4.50
C LEU A 63 -16.16 10.57 4.21
N ASP A 64 -16.35 9.82 3.13
CA ASP A 64 -17.60 9.16 2.80
C ASP A 64 -17.50 7.63 3.07
N PRO A 65 -18.61 6.89 2.99
CA PRO A 65 -18.60 5.44 3.18
C PRO A 65 -17.66 4.72 2.19
N GLN A 66 -17.49 5.24 0.98
CA GLN A 66 -16.66 4.62 -0.06
C GLN A 66 -15.17 4.80 0.25
N VAL A 67 -14.72 5.94 0.76
CA VAL A 67 -13.36 6.13 1.29
C VAL A 67 -13.08 5.14 2.42
N THR A 68 -14.05 4.97 3.33
CA THR A 68 -13.93 4.05 4.47
C THR A 68 -13.83 2.59 4.01
N ILE A 69 -14.72 2.17 3.10
CA ILE A 69 -14.71 0.81 2.53
C ILE A 69 -13.41 0.55 1.75
N SER A 70 -12.97 1.53 0.97
CA SER A 70 -11.74 1.41 0.17
C SER A 70 -10.51 1.28 1.07
N SER A 71 -10.40 2.12 2.10
CA SER A 71 -9.32 2.08 3.09
C SER A 71 -9.30 0.75 3.84
N ALA A 72 -10.46 0.28 4.29
CA ALA A 72 -10.58 -1.00 4.98
C ALA A 72 -10.21 -2.18 4.08
N ALA A 73 -10.68 -2.18 2.82
CA ALA A 73 -10.31 -3.21 1.85
C ALA A 73 -8.81 -3.22 1.55
N MET A 74 -8.19 -2.05 1.47
CA MET A 74 -6.75 -1.94 1.24
C MET A 74 -5.94 -2.53 2.41
N ILE A 75 -6.32 -2.19 3.66
CA ILE A 75 -5.69 -2.73 4.87
C ILE A 75 -5.91 -4.24 4.98
N LEU A 76 -7.16 -4.70 4.84
CA LEU A 76 -7.49 -6.13 4.91
C LEU A 76 -6.77 -6.94 3.83
N GLY A 77 -6.70 -6.41 2.60
CA GLY A 77 -5.96 -7.02 1.51
C GLY A 77 -4.48 -7.16 1.82
N SER A 78 -3.85 -6.11 2.36
CA SER A 78 -2.45 -6.18 2.78
C SER A 78 -2.21 -7.18 3.91
N ILE A 79 -3.13 -7.31 4.86
CA ILE A 79 -3.03 -8.29 5.95
C ILE A 79 -3.12 -9.71 5.39
N LEU A 80 -4.09 -9.98 4.51
CA LEU A 80 -4.26 -11.30 3.89
C LEU A 80 -3.02 -11.70 3.09
N VAL A 81 -2.46 -10.79 2.28
CA VAL A 81 -1.19 -11.04 1.56
C VAL A 81 -0.05 -11.35 2.54
N ALA A 82 0.04 -10.63 3.65
CA ALA A 82 1.07 -10.87 4.65
C ALA A 82 0.90 -12.22 5.39
N PHE A 83 -0.34 -12.66 5.63
CA PHE A 83 -0.63 -13.98 6.20
C PHE A 83 -0.26 -15.10 5.23
N ASP A 84 -0.56 -14.94 3.94
CA ASP A 84 -0.20 -15.88 2.87
C ASP A 84 1.32 -16.14 2.86
N ILE A 85 2.11 -15.06 2.93
CA ILE A 85 3.58 -15.11 2.99
C ILE A 85 4.10 -15.76 4.29
N GLY A 86 3.41 -15.55 5.41
CA GLY A 86 3.89 -15.98 6.73
C GLY A 86 3.48 -17.39 7.16
N VAL A 87 2.38 -17.93 6.63
CA VAL A 87 1.69 -19.12 7.20
C VAL A 87 1.52 -20.28 6.19
N PHE A 88 2.11 -20.19 4.98
CA PHE A 88 2.12 -21.28 3.99
C PHE A 88 0.72 -21.78 3.58
N PHE A 89 -0.24 -20.86 3.35
CA PHE A 89 -1.53 -21.20 2.76
C PHE A 89 -1.54 -20.84 1.27
N ASP A 90 -2.07 -21.71 0.42
CA ASP A 90 -2.03 -21.58 -1.05
C ASP A 90 -3.28 -20.87 -1.63
N PHE A 91 -4.14 -20.30 -0.79
CA PHE A 91 -5.53 -19.96 -1.18
C PHE A 91 -5.91 -18.48 -1.07
N ASP A 92 -5.20 -17.66 -0.27
CA ASP A 92 -5.64 -16.29 0.05
C ASP A 92 -4.79 -15.16 -0.56
N GLY A 93 -3.62 -15.46 -1.13
CA GLY A 93 -2.77 -14.47 -1.82
C GLY A 93 -3.50 -13.67 -2.91
N PRO A 94 -4.19 -14.31 -3.89
CA PRO A 94 -4.91 -13.59 -4.93
C PRO A 94 -6.09 -12.75 -4.40
N LEU A 95 -6.78 -13.24 -3.37
CA LEU A 95 -7.88 -12.51 -2.74
C LEU A 95 -7.37 -11.27 -2.00
N GLY A 96 -6.29 -11.41 -1.24
CA GLY A 96 -5.64 -10.31 -0.55
C GLY A 96 -5.16 -9.23 -1.53
N ALA A 97 -4.50 -9.63 -2.62
CA ALA A 97 -4.06 -8.70 -3.66
C ALA A 97 -5.24 -8.00 -4.36
N ALA A 98 -6.33 -8.73 -4.63
CA ALA A 98 -7.53 -8.16 -5.24
C ALA A 98 -8.21 -7.14 -4.32
N LEU A 99 -8.33 -7.43 -3.02
CA LEU A 99 -8.86 -6.50 -2.02
C LEU A 99 -7.98 -5.26 -1.88
N PHE A 100 -6.65 -5.46 -1.86
CA PHE A 100 -5.69 -4.36 -1.83
C PHE A 100 -5.87 -3.43 -3.03
N LEU A 101 -5.93 -4.01 -4.23
CA LEU A 101 -6.10 -3.25 -5.48
C LEU A 101 -7.47 -2.55 -5.54
N PHE A 102 -8.54 -3.22 -5.12
CA PHE A 102 -9.87 -2.61 -5.02
C PHE A 102 -9.85 -1.37 -4.12
N GLY A 103 -9.24 -1.49 -2.94
CA GLY A 103 -9.10 -0.37 -2.02
C GLY A 103 -8.25 0.77 -2.61
N ALA A 104 -7.13 0.45 -3.24
CA ALA A 104 -6.24 1.44 -3.86
C ALA A 104 -6.93 2.22 -5.01
N ILE A 105 -7.65 1.52 -5.88
CA ILE A 105 -8.43 2.15 -6.97
C ILE A 105 -9.53 3.04 -6.40
N GLY A 106 -10.23 2.56 -5.36
CA GLY A 106 -11.29 3.32 -4.70
C GLY A 106 -10.76 4.61 -4.07
N LEU A 107 -9.62 4.54 -3.39
CA LEU A 107 -9.01 5.69 -2.71
C LEU A 107 -8.43 6.73 -3.69
N ARG A 108 -7.85 6.28 -4.82
CA ARG A 108 -7.24 7.15 -5.83
C ARG A 108 -8.18 8.27 -6.29
N ARG A 109 -9.47 7.95 -6.47
CA ARG A 109 -10.49 8.88 -6.97
C ARG A 109 -10.65 10.13 -6.09
N TYR A 110 -10.30 10.03 -4.81
CA TYR A 110 -10.43 11.11 -3.82
C TYR A 110 -9.13 11.86 -3.55
N LEU A 111 -8.00 11.37 -4.08
CA LEU A 111 -6.70 12.03 -3.98
C LEU A 111 -6.43 12.96 -5.17
N ASP A 112 -7.15 12.74 -6.29
CA ASP A 112 -7.07 13.56 -7.50
C ASP A 112 -8.09 14.74 -7.50
N GLU A 113 -8.94 14.84 -6.48
CA GLU A 113 -9.95 15.91 -6.27
C GLU A 113 -9.43 17.04 -5.37
#